data_AF-A0A397J3R0-F1
#
_entry.id   AF-A0A397J3R0-F1
#
_cell.length_a   1.000
_cell.length_b   1.000
_cell.length_c   1.000
_cell.angle_alpha   90.00
_cell.angle_beta   90.00
_cell.angle_gamma   90.00
#
_symmetry.space_group_name_H-M   'P 1'
#
loop_
_entity.id
_entity.type
_entity.pdbx_description
1 polymer ?
#
loop_
_entity_poly.entity_id
_entity_poly.type
_entity_poly.pdbx_seq_one_letter_code
_entity_poly.pdbx_strand_id
1 'polypeptide(L)'
;MDYETDSSNAESCIIVEDTNDREGDLSEQLFHILTSLRKPEGQSRKSRVSEDCLDSLRYIKEQLRYEDDLSSDIYCHLWKWNILEKDLIPIFLENKNIKDENQKNLAIACVELFVMMTSPIDPSILDTSNEFEEDCDLSQLSRKMNERLKSQTDYKVIFVKNPMTLRIIRDLLNLYLSDEKRKIGRRSKDDNNIINSLLNFYKNLVSIKDPPTLHLTGIELQHKLVILFQEEKIFETFFNLISKERELSQWNLIIQEIFYHIFYNMDPSDLIKDPKVEAENRAKKLLNEELNKKAAKLTRNTHYNGTYWVNVPGKEYTVHKQDAIRGLGVKAVDAIKKEKPMRTPPTVCLGTWWFARILIIIYNITQKC
;
A
#
# COMPACT_ATOMS: atom_id res chain seq x y z
N MET A 1 53.76 45.30 14.30
CA MET A 1 54.50 44.24 15.00
C MET A 1 53.75 43.99 16.28
N ASP A 2 52.93 42.97 16.45
CA ASP A 2 52.66 41.80 15.64
C ASP A 2 51.18 41.44 15.81
N TYR A 3 50.56 41.05 14.70
CA TYR A 3 49.21 40.50 14.63
C TYR A 3 49.36 38.99 14.73
N GLU A 4 48.83 38.37 15.77
CA GLU A 4 48.55 36.94 15.77
C GLU A 4 47.05 36.70 15.95
N THR A 5 46.56 36.02 14.92
CA THR A 5 45.25 35.46 14.64
C THR A 5 44.71 34.56 15.74
N ASP A 6 43.53 34.90 16.28
CA ASP A 6 42.62 33.90 16.85
C ASP A 6 41.50 33.64 15.84
N SER A 7 41.61 32.49 15.20
CA SER A 7 40.63 31.93 14.28
C SER A 7 39.37 31.53 15.05
N SER A 8 38.24 32.03 14.55
CA SER A 8 36.88 31.60 14.84
C SER A 8 36.70 30.07 14.80
N ASN A 9 36.64 29.43 15.96
CA ASN A 9 35.93 28.17 16.13
C ASN A 9 34.46 28.50 16.39
N ALA A 10 33.68 28.60 15.31
CA ALA A 10 32.25 28.43 15.40
C ALA A 10 31.98 26.93 15.57
N GLU A 11 31.97 26.46 16.81
CA GLU A 11 31.36 25.18 17.15
C GLU A 11 29.86 25.29 16.92
N SER A 12 29.41 24.86 15.76
CA SER A 12 28.02 24.42 15.57
C SER A 12 27.83 23.12 16.37
N CYS A 13 27.58 23.26 17.66
CA CYS A 13 26.98 22.19 18.47
C CYS A 13 25.56 21.95 17.93
N ILE A 14 25.46 21.05 16.95
CA ILE A 14 24.20 20.40 16.61
C ILE A 14 23.85 19.54 17.82
N ILE A 15 22.77 19.92 18.48
CA ILE A 15 22.14 19.20 19.58
C ILE A 15 21.68 17.84 19.03
N VAL A 16 22.38 16.76 19.38
CA VAL A 16 21.98 15.37 19.05
C VAL A 16 21.60 14.56 20.31
N GLU A 17 21.57 15.17 21.49
CA GLU A 17 21.43 14.42 22.75
C GLU A 17 20.01 14.35 23.36
N ASP A 18 18.94 14.84 22.71
CA ASP A 18 17.64 15.00 23.40
C ASP A 18 16.46 14.18 22.83
N THR A 19 16.64 13.42 21.73
CA THR A 19 15.53 12.69 21.07
C THR A 19 15.33 11.27 21.59
N ASN A 20 16.40 10.55 21.90
CA ASN A 20 16.33 9.16 22.39
C ASN A 20 15.64 9.03 23.75
N ASP A 21 15.88 9.97 24.67
CA ASP A 21 15.33 9.90 26.03
C ASP A 21 13.81 10.16 26.04
N ARG A 22 13.32 11.01 25.11
CA ARG A 22 11.87 11.27 24.95
C ARG A 22 11.16 10.13 24.25
N GLU A 23 11.79 9.49 23.26
CA GLU A 23 11.24 8.30 22.60
C GLU A 23 11.06 7.14 23.60
N GLY A 24 12.06 6.94 24.49
CA GLY A 24 12.00 5.95 25.56
C GLY A 24 10.81 6.17 26.51
N ASP A 25 10.68 7.37 27.07
CA ASP A 25 9.62 7.70 28.04
C ASP A 25 8.20 7.58 27.43
N LEU A 26 8.01 8.04 26.19
CA LEU A 26 6.73 7.91 25.48
C LEU A 26 6.40 6.46 25.12
N SER A 27 7.40 5.66 24.74
CA SER A 27 7.20 4.24 24.47
C SER A 27 6.79 3.47 25.74
N GLU A 28 7.34 3.82 26.91
CA GLU A 28 6.98 3.22 28.19
C GLU A 28 5.58 3.64 28.64
N GLN A 29 5.24 4.92 28.51
CA GLN A 29 3.90 5.43 28.81
C GLN A 29 2.84 4.77 27.90
N LEU A 30 3.12 4.66 26.60
CA LEU A 30 2.26 3.95 25.66
C LEU A 30 2.16 2.47 26.02
N PHE A 31 3.27 1.81 26.35
CA PHE A 31 3.26 0.41 26.77
C PHE A 31 2.40 0.21 28.03
N HIS A 32 2.46 1.11 29.01
CA HIS A 32 1.62 1.08 30.20
C HIS A 32 0.14 1.27 29.88
N ILE A 33 -0.20 2.22 29.01
CA ILE A 33 -1.58 2.46 28.54
C ILE A 33 -2.09 1.25 27.74
N LEU A 34 -1.25 0.61 26.94
CA LEU A 34 -1.63 -0.53 26.12
C LEU A 34 -1.75 -1.82 26.95
N THR A 35 -0.93 -1.97 27.98
CA THR A 35 -1.09 -3.05 28.96
C THR A 35 -2.31 -2.87 29.85
N SER A 36 -2.70 -1.63 30.16
CA SER A 36 -3.97 -1.36 30.86
C SER A 36 -5.20 -1.61 29.99
N LEU A 37 -5.09 -1.40 28.67
CA LEU A 37 -6.11 -1.77 27.68
C LEU A 37 -6.27 -3.29 27.53
N ARG A 38 -5.18 -4.06 27.71
CA ARG A 38 -5.20 -5.52 27.60
C ARG A 38 -5.91 -6.15 28.80
N LYS A 39 -6.93 -6.97 28.54
CA LYS A 39 -7.56 -7.80 29.57
C LYS A 39 -6.67 -9.00 29.93
N PRO A 40 -6.54 -9.38 31.21
CA PRO A 40 -5.94 -10.67 31.56
C PRO A 40 -6.84 -11.80 31.06
N GLU A 41 -6.24 -12.81 30.42
CA GLU A 41 -6.95 -13.99 29.91
C GLU A 41 -7.69 -14.70 31.05
N GLY A 42 -9.03 -14.67 31.04
CA GLY A 42 -9.85 -15.48 31.96
C GLY A 42 -11.01 -14.79 32.69
N GLN A 43 -11.24 -13.47 32.56
CA GLN A 43 -12.36 -12.79 33.25
C GLN A 43 -13.57 -12.43 32.36
N SER A 44 -14.76 -12.81 32.83
CA SER A 44 -16.04 -12.59 32.16
C SER A 44 -16.56 -11.15 32.36
N ARG A 45 -16.41 -10.35 31.30
CA ARG A 45 -17.40 -9.47 30.64
C ARG A 45 -18.45 -8.77 31.53
N LYS A 46 -18.20 -7.52 31.97
CA LYS A 46 -19.10 -6.37 31.65
C LYS A 46 -18.77 -4.98 32.19
N SER A 47 -17.93 -4.76 33.20
CA SER A 47 -18.03 -3.47 33.92
C SER A 47 -16.74 -2.87 34.45
N ARG A 48 -15.69 -2.78 33.62
CA ARG A 48 -14.51 -1.96 33.93
C ARG A 48 -13.90 -1.24 32.72
N VAL A 49 -14.52 -1.33 31.56
CA VAL A 49 -13.92 -0.98 30.25
C VAL A 49 -14.42 0.37 29.70
N SER A 50 -15.29 1.11 30.39
CA SER A 50 -16.00 2.21 29.71
C SER A 50 -15.28 3.57 29.69
N GLU A 51 -14.74 4.05 30.81
CA GLU A 51 -14.23 5.43 30.89
C GLU A 51 -12.72 5.47 30.63
N ASP A 52 -11.92 4.76 31.43
CA ASP A 52 -10.45 4.73 31.29
C ASP A 52 -9.98 4.25 29.90
N CYS A 53 -10.73 3.32 29.29
CA CYS A 53 -10.44 2.82 27.95
C CYS A 53 -10.68 3.90 26.88
N LEU A 54 -11.76 4.67 26.99
CA LEU A 54 -12.09 5.72 26.03
C LEU A 54 -11.05 6.82 26.07
N ASP A 55 -10.63 7.21 27.28
CA ASP A 55 -9.60 8.22 27.46
C ASP A 55 -8.24 7.74 26.96
N SER A 56 -7.90 6.47 27.17
CA SER A 56 -6.71 5.84 26.61
C SER A 56 -6.70 5.87 25.07
N LEU A 57 -7.81 5.53 24.43
CA LEU A 57 -7.93 5.57 22.96
C LEU A 57 -7.84 7.00 22.41
N ARG A 58 -8.45 7.97 23.10
CA ARG A 58 -8.36 9.40 22.75
C ARG A 58 -6.95 9.94 22.91
N TYR A 59 -6.24 9.52 23.96
CA TYR A 59 -4.85 9.90 24.17
C TYR A 59 -3.97 9.42 23.02
N ILE A 60 -4.08 8.13 22.64
CA ILE A 60 -3.34 7.57 21.49
C ILE A 60 -3.67 8.36 20.22
N LYS A 61 -4.96 8.67 19.98
CA LYS A 61 -5.39 9.45 18.82
C LYS A 61 -4.73 10.84 18.79
N GLU A 62 -4.65 11.52 19.93
CA GLU A 62 -4.03 12.85 20.00
C GLU A 62 -2.53 12.76 19.72
N GLN A 63 -1.83 11.75 20.24
CA GLN A 63 -0.40 11.54 19.96
C GLN A 63 -0.13 11.27 18.47
N LEU A 64 -1.04 10.60 17.77
CA LEU A 64 -0.92 10.30 16.33
C LEU A 64 -1.20 11.51 15.42
N ARG A 65 -1.78 12.59 15.95
CA ARG A 65 -2.24 13.75 15.17
C ARG A 65 -1.13 14.74 14.81
N TYR A 66 -0.06 14.80 15.60
CA TYR A 66 0.95 15.86 15.48
C TYR A 66 1.82 15.74 14.21
N GLU A 67 1.77 14.62 13.47
CA GLU A 67 2.55 14.38 12.24
C GLU A 67 4.07 14.64 12.36
N ASP A 68 4.60 14.66 13.59
CA ASP A 68 6.03 14.79 13.90
C ASP A 68 6.75 13.44 13.80
N ASP A 69 8.09 13.43 13.85
CA ASP A 69 8.91 12.21 13.87
C ASP A 69 8.46 11.22 14.95
N LEU A 70 8.08 11.75 16.12
CA LEU A 70 7.54 10.98 17.23
C LEU A 70 6.28 10.19 16.84
N SER A 71 5.40 10.76 16.02
CA SER A 71 4.18 10.08 15.57
C SER A 71 4.51 8.86 14.69
N SER A 72 5.56 8.96 13.87
CA SER A 72 6.07 7.86 13.04
C SER A 72 6.53 6.68 13.91
N ASP A 73 7.22 6.97 15.01
CA ASP A 73 7.64 5.95 15.98
C ASP A 73 6.45 5.30 16.66
N ILE A 74 5.44 6.07 17.05
CA ILE A 74 4.23 5.52 17.65
C ILE A 74 3.54 4.57 16.66
N TYR A 75 3.41 4.92 15.38
CA TYR A 75 2.87 4.00 14.37
C TYR A 75 3.66 2.69 14.27
N CYS A 76 4.99 2.77 14.32
CA CYS A 76 5.87 1.58 14.27
C CYS A 76 5.70 0.71 15.52
N HIS A 77 5.62 1.30 16.71
CA HIS A 77 5.38 0.60 17.97
C HIS A 77 3.99 -0.07 17.99
N LEU A 78 2.94 0.65 17.55
CA LEU A 78 1.58 0.11 17.46
C LEU A 78 1.52 -1.13 16.55
N TRP A 79 2.25 -1.09 15.44
CA TRP A 79 2.37 -2.21 14.52
C TRP A 79 3.16 -3.37 15.14
N LYS A 80 4.35 -3.12 15.71
CA LYS A 80 5.23 -4.14 16.32
C LYS A 80 4.53 -4.90 17.45
N TRP A 81 3.71 -4.23 18.25
CA TRP A 81 2.94 -4.86 19.32
C TRP A 81 1.67 -5.57 18.84
N ASN A 82 1.31 -5.42 17.56
CA ASN A 82 0.11 -5.97 16.93
C ASN A 82 -1.19 -5.58 17.65
N ILE A 83 -1.29 -4.32 18.05
CA ILE A 83 -2.41 -3.79 18.84
C ILE A 83 -3.72 -3.80 18.06
N LEU A 84 -3.64 -3.62 16.73
CA LEU A 84 -4.81 -3.67 15.88
C LEU A 84 -5.55 -5.01 16.00
N GLU A 85 -4.83 -6.12 15.84
CA GLU A 85 -5.41 -7.47 15.87
C GLU A 85 -5.69 -7.96 17.29
N LYS A 86 -4.78 -7.69 18.24
CA LYS A 86 -4.85 -8.23 19.60
C LYS A 86 -5.81 -7.48 20.52
N ASP A 87 -5.94 -6.17 20.36
CA ASP A 87 -6.61 -5.32 21.33
C ASP A 87 -7.74 -4.50 20.68
N LEU A 88 -7.46 -3.69 19.65
CA LEU A 88 -8.47 -2.78 19.07
C LEU A 88 -9.62 -3.51 18.37
N ILE A 89 -9.36 -4.54 17.56
CA ILE A 89 -10.43 -5.31 16.91
C ILE A 89 -11.32 -6.02 17.95
N PRO A 90 -10.78 -6.75 18.95
CA PRO A 90 -11.58 -7.33 20.01
C PRO A 90 -12.42 -6.30 20.78
N ILE A 91 -11.84 -5.16 21.17
CA ILE A 91 -12.57 -4.06 21.82
C ILE A 91 -13.72 -3.59 20.92
N PHE A 92 -13.46 -3.36 19.64
CA PHE A 92 -14.47 -2.93 18.68
C PHE A 92 -15.59 -3.95 18.52
N LEU A 93 -15.27 -5.25 18.41
CA LEU A 93 -16.23 -6.34 18.25
C LEU A 93 -17.08 -6.58 19.51
N GLU A 94 -16.52 -6.38 20.69
CA GLU A 94 -17.27 -6.44 21.95
C GLU A 94 -18.27 -5.29 22.08
N ASN A 95 -17.91 -4.09 21.59
CA ASN A 95 -18.73 -2.88 21.65
C ASN A 95 -19.65 -2.71 20.43
N LYS A 96 -20.11 -3.81 19.85
CA LYS A 96 -20.98 -3.82 18.66
C LYS A 96 -22.40 -3.26 18.88
N ASN A 97 -22.83 -3.06 20.13
CA ASN A 97 -24.20 -2.60 20.40
C ASN A 97 -24.28 -1.07 20.28
N ILE A 98 -24.61 -0.63 19.07
CA ILE A 98 -24.68 0.79 18.70
C ILE A 98 -25.83 1.55 19.42
N LYS A 99 -26.71 0.85 20.14
CA LYS A 99 -27.79 1.48 20.92
C LYS A 99 -27.30 2.05 22.26
N ASP A 100 -26.18 1.57 22.77
CA ASP A 100 -25.56 2.06 23.99
C ASP A 100 -24.58 3.19 23.64
N GLU A 101 -24.81 4.39 24.16
CA GLU A 101 -24.00 5.58 23.86
C GLU A 101 -22.52 5.38 24.20
N ASN A 102 -22.21 4.69 25.31
CA ASN A 102 -20.83 4.47 25.72
C ASN A 102 -20.10 3.51 24.76
N GLN A 103 -20.78 2.43 24.38
CA GLN A 103 -20.23 1.45 23.43
C GLN A 103 -20.08 2.04 22.03
N LYS A 104 -21.04 2.87 21.61
CA LYS A 104 -20.97 3.62 20.36
C LYS A 104 -19.77 4.58 20.35
N ASN A 105 -19.54 5.32 21.42
CA ASN A 105 -18.40 6.24 21.53
C ASN A 105 -17.05 5.50 21.49
N LEU A 106 -16.96 4.34 22.14
CA LEU A 106 -15.79 3.46 22.05
C LEU A 106 -15.57 2.95 20.62
N ALA A 107 -16.64 2.50 19.96
CA ALA A 107 -16.57 2.03 18.57
C ALA A 107 -16.09 3.13 17.62
N ILE A 108 -16.55 4.36 17.81
CA ILE A 108 -16.10 5.53 17.02
C ILE A 108 -14.62 5.81 17.29
N ALA A 109 -14.17 5.82 18.54
CA ALA A 109 -12.77 6.04 18.88
C ALA A 109 -11.85 4.97 18.25
N CYS A 110 -12.26 3.70 18.25
CA CYS A 110 -11.54 2.64 17.55
C CYS A 110 -11.48 2.88 16.04
N VAL A 111 -12.58 3.28 15.41
CA VAL A 111 -12.60 3.60 13.97
C VAL A 111 -11.69 4.77 13.64
N GLU A 112 -11.67 5.83 14.44
CA GLU A 112 -10.78 6.96 14.22
C GLU A 112 -9.31 6.55 14.26
N LEU A 113 -8.93 5.65 15.19
CA LEU A 113 -7.61 5.03 15.20
C LEU A 113 -7.37 4.14 13.98
N PHE A 114 -8.37 3.36 13.54
CA PHE A 114 -8.24 2.57 12.31
C PHE A 114 -7.95 3.46 11.10
N VAL A 115 -8.64 4.60 10.97
CA VAL A 115 -8.41 5.59 9.91
C VAL A 115 -6.98 6.10 9.94
N MET A 116 -6.50 6.54 11.11
CA MET A 116 -5.12 7.05 11.27
C MET A 116 -4.07 5.97 10.93
N MET A 117 -4.24 4.76 11.47
CA MET A 117 -3.30 3.65 11.25
C MET A 117 -3.25 3.20 9.79
N THR A 118 -4.38 3.26 9.07
CA THR A 118 -4.50 2.86 7.66
C THR A 118 -4.28 4.00 6.67
N SER A 119 -4.02 5.22 7.13
CA SER A 119 -3.83 6.38 6.24
C SER A 119 -2.69 6.12 5.24
N PRO A 120 -2.90 6.34 3.93
CA PRO A 120 -1.86 6.13 2.94
C PRO A 120 -0.67 7.05 3.24
N ILE A 121 0.54 6.54 3.01
CA ILE A 121 1.77 7.30 3.24
C ILE A 121 2.04 8.17 2.00
N ASP A 122 2.43 9.42 2.21
CA ASP A 122 2.69 10.36 1.13
C ASP A 122 3.85 9.88 0.24
N PRO A 123 3.65 9.71 -1.08
CA PRO A 123 4.70 9.32 -2.01
C PRO A 123 5.85 10.35 -2.13
N SER A 124 5.65 11.62 -1.77
CA SER A 124 6.73 12.62 -1.77
C SER A 124 7.90 12.22 -0.85
N ILE A 125 7.59 11.48 0.22
CA ILE A 125 8.55 10.94 1.19
C ILE A 125 9.29 9.72 0.61
N LEU A 126 8.65 8.95 -0.28
CA LEU A 126 9.23 7.77 -0.92
C LEU A 126 10.35 8.13 -1.90
N ASP A 127 10.13 9.16 -2.72
CA ASP A 127 11.09 9.57 -3.75
C ASP A 127 12.39 10.10 -3.13
N THR A 128 12.29 10.82 -2.01
CA THR A 128 13.45 11.35 -1.28
C THR A 128 14.31 10.24 -0.65
N SER A 129 13.70 9.11 -0.26
CA SER A 129 14.42 8.02 0.42
C SER A 129 15.25 7.13 -0.52
N ASN A 130 14.92 7.08 -1.82
CA ASN A 130 15.61 6.23 -2.79
C ASN A 130 16.84 6.88 -3.44
N GLU A 131 16.98 8.21 -3.33
CA GLU A 131 18.04 8.96 -4.01
C GLU A 131 19.30 9.17 -3.14
N PHE A 132 19.24 8.91 -1.84
CA PHE A 132 20.28 9.31 -0.89
C PHE A 132 20.54 8.21 0.18
N GLU A 133 21.24 7.14 -0.19
CA GLU A 133 21.58 6.02 0.72
C GLU A 133 22.88 6.24 1.55
N GLU A 134 23.56 7.39 1.46
CA GLU A 134 24.93 7.53 1.98
C GLU A 134 25.07 8.09 3.41
N ASP A 135 24.03 8.64 4.06
CA ASP A 135 24.10 9.19 5.42
C ASP A 135 23.37 8.34 6.49
N CYS A 136 23.96 8.18 7.68
CA CYS A 136 23.47 7.32 8.77
C CYS A 136 22.03 7.63 9.24
N ASP A 137 21.60 8.89 9.23
CA ASP A 137 20.24 9.28 9.63
C ASP A 137 19.18 8.87 8.59
N LEU A 138 19.56 8.81 7.31
CA LEU A 138 18.69 8.35 6.22
C LEU A 138 18.43 6.83 6.30
N SER A 139 19.36 6.08 6.89
CA SER A 139 19.17 4.64 7.15
C SER A 139 18.04 4.35 8.15
N GLN A 140 17.85 5.23 9.15
CA GLN A 140 16.79 5.08 10.13
C GLN A 140 15.43 5.49 9.55
N LEU A 141 15.39 6.60 8.80
CA LEU A 141 14.19 7.07 8.12
C LEU A 141 13.69 6.05 7.09
N SER A 142 14.59 5.51 6.25
CA SER A 142 14.25 4.47 5.29
C SER A 142 13.78 3.18 5.98
N ARG A 143 14.34 2.81 7.13
CA ARG A 143 13.86 1.68 7.94
C ARG A 143 12.44 1.93 8.47
N LYS A 144 12.19 3.07 9.13
CA LYS A 144 10.86 3.44 9.66
C LYS A 144 9.82 3.48 8.54
N MET A 145 10.19 4.00 7.37
CA MET A 145 9.31 4.04 6.21
C MET A 145 8.96 2.65 5.67
N ASN A 146 9.94 1.75 5.58
CA ASN A 146 9.72 0.35 5.19
C ASN A 146 8.82 -0.38 6.20
N GLU A 147 9.03 -0.16 7.50
CA GLU A 147 8.15 -0.67 8.56
C GLU A 147 6.73 -0.14 8.39
N ARG A 148 6.56 1.14 8.07
CA ARG A 148 5.25 1.75 7.83
C ARG A 148 4.55 1.16 6.61
N LEU A 149 5.23 0.99 5.47
CA LEU A 149 4.67 0.33 4.28
C LEU A 149 4.23 -1.11 4.57
N LYS A 150 5.04 -1.85 5.32
CA LYS A 150 4.72 -3.21 5.73
C LYS A 150 3.51 -3.23 6.67
N SER A 151 3.44 -2.30 7.62
CA SER A 151 2.31 -2.16 8.54
C SER A 151 0.99 -1.97 7.81
N GLN A 152 0.97 -1.15 6.74
CA GLN A 152 -0.23 -0.93 5.93
C GLN A 152 -0.76 -2.23 5.32
N THR A 153 0.14 -3.03 4.74
CA THR A 153 -0.23 -4.32 4.16
C THR A 153 -0.77 -5.26 5.25
N ASP A 154 -0.10 -5.35 6.40
CA ASP A 154 -0.52 -6.22 7.50
C ASP A 154 -1.90 -5.80 8.04
N TYR A 155 -2.16 -4.50 8.19
CA TYR A 155 -3.47 -3.98 8.58
C TYR A 155 -4.56 -4.37 7.59
N LYS A 156 -4.31 -4.22 6.28
CA LYS A 156 -5.24 -4.66 5.24
C LYS A 156 -5.55 -6.16 5.36
N VAL A 157 -4.52 -6.99 5.56
CA VAL A 157 -4.68 -8.44 5.78
C VAL A 157 -5.57 -8.73 6.99
N ILE A 158 -5.36 -8.02 8.10
CA ILE A 158 -6.15 -8.18 9.33
C ILE A 158 -7.63 -7.86 9.07
N PHE A 159 -7.94 -6.75 8.39
CA PHE A 159 -9.34 -6.40 8.08
C PHE A 159 -10.00 -7.37 7.10
N VAL A 160 -9.26 -7.85 6.08
CA VAL A 160 -9.75 -8.89 5.15
C VAL A 160 -10.08 -10.19 5.90
N LYS A 161 -9.34 -10.54 6.95
CA LYS A 161 -9.65 -11.72 7.79
C LYS A 161 -10.85 -11.52 8.72
N ASN A 162 -11.26 -10.28 8.97
CA ASN A 162 -12.29 -9.93 9.95
C ASN A 162 -13.49 -9.23 9.29
N PRO A 163 -14.32 -9.94 8.50
CA PRO A 163 -15.46 -9.36 7.79
C PRO A 163 -16.49 -8.72 8.73
N MET A 164 -16.63 -9.26 9.95
CA MET A 164 -17.55 -8.72 10.96
C MET A 164 -17.19 -7.28 11.37
N THR A 165 -15.91 -6.91 11.37
CA THR A 165 -15.47 -5.54 11.65
C THR A 165 -15.99 -4.59 10.58
N LEU A 166 -15.78 -4.94 9.31
CA LEU A 166 -16.26 -4.16 8.16
C LEU A 166 -17.78 -4.00 8.17
N ARG A 167 -18.50 -5.05 8.56
CA ARG A 167 -19.96 -5.06 8.71
C ARG A 167 -20.45 -4.08 9.77
N ILE A 168 -19.84 -4.07 10.95
CA ILE A 168 -20.24 -3.18 12.05
C ILE A 168 -19.94 -1.72 11.68
N ILE A 169 -18.81 -1.45 11.01
CA ILE A 169 -18.49 -0.10 10.50
C ILE A 169 -19.54 0.37 9.50
N ARG A 170 -20.00 -0.51 8.61
CA ARG A 170 -21.13 -0.22 7.69
C ARG A 170 -22.42 0.06 8.46
N ASP A 171 -22.74 -0.75 9.46
CA ASP A 171 -23.95 -0.55 10.28
C ASP A 171 -23.91 0.78 11.04
N LEU A 172 -22.73 1.17 11.54
CA LEU A 172 -22.49 2.47 12.13
C LEU A 172 -22.71 3.59 11.10
N LEU A 173 -22.14 3.45 9.90
CA LEU A 173 -22.36 4.41 8.81
C LEU A 173 -23.86 4.56 8.49
N ASN A 174 -24.59 3.46 8.33
CA ASN A 174 -26.03 3.48 8.08
C ASN A 174 -26.83 4.13 9.20
N LEU A 175 -26.41 3.98 10.47
CA LEU A 175 -27.03 4.69 11.59
C LEU A 175 -26.89 6.21 11.44
N TYR A 176 -25.70 6.71 11.09
CA TYR A 176 -25.46 8.14 10.91
C TYR A 176 -26.11 8.70 9.62
N LEU A 177 -26.35 7.85 8.63
CA LEU A 177 -27.05 8.19 7.39
C LEU A 177 -28.58 8.06 7.46
N SER A 178 -29.12 7.47 8.53
CA SER A 178 -30.55 7.20 8.67
C SER A 178 -31.44 8.43 8.47
N ASP A 179 -32.63 8.19 7.90
CA ASP A 179 -33.63 9.19 7.58
C ASP A 179 -34.07 10.05 8.77
N GLU A 180 -34.06 9.48 9.97
CA GLU A 180 -34.42 10.18 11.20
C GLU A 180 -33.45 11.34 11.48
N LYS A 181 -32.14 11.12 11.28
CA LYS A 181 -31.13 12.18 11.40
C LYS A 181 -31.18 13.17 10.23
N ARG A 182 -31.54 12.69 9.03
CA ARG A 182 -31.63 13.48 7.79
C ARG A 182 -32.82 14.46 7.81
N LYS A 183 -34.04 13.99 8.06
CA LYS A 183 -35.29 14.77 7.90
C LYS A 183 -35.46 15.93 8.87
N ILE A 184 -34.80 15.89 10.03
CA ILE A 184 -35.04 16.87 11.10
C ILE A 184 -33.95 17.95 11.12
N GLY A 185 -33.01 17.95 10.16
CA GLY A 185 -31.85 18.86 10.20
C GLY A 185 -31.01 18.66 11.47
N ARG A 186 -31.12 17.48 12.10
CA ARG A 186 -30.47 17.13 13.38
C ARG A 186 -29.03 16.65 13.20
N ARG A 187 -28.56 16.48 11.96
CA ARG A 187 -27.19 16.07 11.70
C ARG A 187 -26.24 17.20 12.13
N SER A 188 -25.51 16.96 13.22
CA SER A 188 -24.50 17.89 13.71
C SER A 188 -23.28 17.91 12.78
N LYS A 189 -22.43 18.94 12.92
CA LYS A 189 -21.08 18.93 12.32
C LYS A 189 -20.29 17.69 12.77
N ASP A 190 -20.47 17.26 14.01
CA ASP A 190 -19.80 16.07 14.54
C ASP A 190 -20.28 14.79 13.87
N ASP A 191 -21.59 14.66 13.58
CA ASP A 191 -22.12 13.53 12.82
C ASP A 191 -21.50 13.47 11.41
N ASN A 192 -21.33 14.64 10.75
CA ASN A 192 -20.67 14.71 9.44
C ASN A 192 -19.19 14.30 9.51
N ASN A 193 -18.48 14.70 10.57
CA ASN A 193 -17.10 14.29 10.81
C ASN A 193 -16.98 12.78 11.01
N ILE A 194 -17.91 12.17 11.74
CA ILE A 194 -17.96 10.71 11.93
C ILE A 194 -18.20 10.02 10.58
N ILE A 195 -19.14 10.50 9.76
CA ILE A 195 -19.37 9.95 8.41
C ILE A 195 -18.10 10.06 7.56
N ASN A 196 -17.42 11.21 7.59
CA ASN A 196 -16.15 11.39 6.88
C ASN A 196 -15.09 10.40 7.33
N SER A 197 -14.92 10.19 8.64
CA SER A 197 -13.99 9.19 9.19
C SER A 197 -14.34 7.78 8.72
N LEU A 198 -15.62 7.40 8.76
CA LEU A 198 -16.08 6.08 8.31
C LEU A 198 -15.85 5.84 6.82
N LEU A 199 -16.09 6.85 5.97
CA LEU A 199 -15.83 6.74 4.53
C LEU A 199 -14.33 6.74 4.22
N ASN A 200 -13.54 7.58 4.90
CA ASN A 200 -12.10 7.60 4.75
C ASN A 200 -11.45 6.29 5.20
N PHE A 201 -12.02 5.58 6.18
CA PHE A 201 -11.56 4.23 6.52
C PHE A 201 -11.63 3.29 5.31
N TYR A 202 -12.77 3.24 4.61
CA TYR A 202 -12.90 2.41 3.42
C TYR A 202 -11.98 2.87 2.28
N LYS A 203 -11.85 4.19 2.08
CA LYS A 203 -10.89 4.75 1.12
C LYS A 203 -9.46 4.30 1.41
N ASN A 204 -9.03 4.43 2.65
CA ASN A 204 -7.70 4.08 3.11
C ASN A 204 -7.42 2.59 2.85
N LEU A 205 -8.33 1.69 3.22
CA LEU A 205 -8.18 0.25 2.98
C LEU A 205 -7.99 -0.11 1.50
N VAL A 206 -8.73 0.53 0.61
CA VAL A 206 -8.64 0.28 -0.84
C VAL A 206 -7.38 0.94 -1.43
N SER A 207 -6.93 2.06 -0.86
CA SER A 207 -5.74 2.80 -1.31
C SER A 207 -4.43 2.05 -1.02
N ILE A 208 -4.40 1.22 0.03
CA ILE A 208 -3.24 0.37 0.36
C ILE A 208 -2.96 -0.60 -0.79
N LYS A 209 -1.81 -0.41 -1.44
CA LYS A 209 -1.36 -1.23 -2.57
C LYS A 209 -0.88 -2.60 -2.10
N ASP A 210 -1.18 -3.63 -2.88
CA ASP A 210 -0.68 -4.97 -2.62
C ASP A 210 0.84 -5.03 -2.91
N PRO A 211 1.66 -5.63 -2.03
CA PRO A 211 3.07 -5.82 -2.30
C PRO A 211 3.31 -6.65 -3.56
N PRO A 212 4.38 -6.37 -4.33
CA PRO A 212 4.71 -7.14 -5.53
C PRO A 212 4.98 -8.63 -5.24
N THR A 213 5.33 -8.97 -4.00
CA THR A 213 5.56 -10.36 -3.55
C THR A 213 4.28 -11.18 -3.43
N LEU A 214 3.10 -10.57 -3.30
CA LEU A 214 1.82 -11.27 -3.15
C LEU A 214 1.23 -11.79 -4.47
N HIS A 215 1.66 -11.26 -5.62
CA HIS A 215 1.23 -11.73 -6.95
C HIS A 215 1.50 -13.23 -7.18
N LEU A 216 2.38 -13.86 -6.39
CA LEU A 216 2.73 -15.27 -6.50
C LEU A 216 1.69 -16.23 -5.89
N THR A 217 0.75 -15.75 -5.05
CA THR A 217 -0.17 -16.62 -4.27
C THR A 217 -1.61 -16.70 -4.80
N GLY A 218 -1.87 -16.18 -6.00
CA GLY A 218 -3.06 -16.52 -6.79
C GLY A 218 -4.36 -15.80 -6.47
N ILE A 219 -4.48 -15.08 -5.34
CA ILE A 219 -5.60 -14.14 -5.10
C ILE A 219 -5.05 -12.89 -4.42
N GLU A 220 -5.01 -11.79 -5.19
CA GLU A 220 -4.60 -10.46 -4.73
C GLU A 220 -5.48 -10.00 -3.57
N LEU A 221 -4.88 -9.35 -2.56
CA LEU A 221 -5.60 -8.85 -1.37
C LEU A 221 -6.67 -7.84 -1.77
N GLN A 222 -6.41 -7.06 -2.81
CA GLN A 222 -7.39 -6.15 -3.40
C GLN A 222 -8.65 -6.88 -3.88
N HIS A 223 -8.52 -8.02 -4.57
CA HIS A 223 -9.68 -8.79 -5.03
C HIS A 223 -10.50 -9.34 -3.87
N LYS A 224 -9.84 -9.86 -2.82
CA LYS A 224 -10.55 -10.33 -1.62
C LYS A 224 -11.32 -9.21 -0.94
N LEU A 225 -10.71 -8.03 -0.82
CA LEU A 225 -11.36 -6.87 -0.22
C LEU A 225 -12.61 -6.44 -1.00
N VAL A 226 -12.54 -6.42 -2.34
CA VAL A 226 -13.69 -6.08 -3.20
C VAL A 226 -14.82 -7.11 -3.06
N ILE A 227 -14.50 -8.41 -3.03
CA ILE A 227 -15.49 -9.46 -2.78
C ILE A 227 -16.17 -9.25 -1.42
N LEU A 228 -15.38 -8.96 -0.37
CA LEU A 228 -15.92 -8.68 0.97
C LEU A 228 -16.82 -7.45 0.99
N PHE A 229 -16.48 -6.39 0.24
CA PHE A 229 -17.33 -5.20 0.14
C PHE A 229 -18.70 -5.53 -0.47
N GLN A 230 -18.75 -6.48 -1.41
CA GLN A 230 -19.99 -6.97 -1.98
C GLN A 230 -20.76 -7.87 -1.01
N GLU A 231 -20.10 -8.86 -0.40
CA GLU A 231 -20.71 -9.80 0.55
C GLU A 231 -21.30 -9.09 1.77
N GLU A 232 -20.57 -8.09 2.28
CA GLU A 232 -20.99 -7.25 3.38
C GLU A 232 -21.80 -6.03 2.93
N LYS A 233 -22.32 -5.98 1.69
CA LYS A 233 -23.25 -4.92 1.22
C LYS A 233 -22.74 -3.48 1.44
N ILE A 234 -21.43 -3.29 1.42
CA ILE A 234 -20.79 -1.98 1.59
C ILE A 234 -21.05 -1.14 0.32
N PHE A 235 -20.97 -1.76 -0.86
CA PHE A 235 -21.30 -1.08 -2.12
C PHE A 235 -22.73 -0.55 -2.18
N GLU A 236 -23.72 -1.29 -1.66
CA GLU A 236 -25.10 -0.80 -1.56
C GLU A 236 -25.17 0.51 -0.75
N THR A 237 -24.40 0.61 0.33
CA THR A 237 -24.32 1.82 1.15
C THR A 237 -23.68 2.98 0.38
N PHE A 238 -22.61 2.73 -0.40
CA PHE A 238 -22.00 3.74 -1.26
C PHE A 238 -22.93 4.21 -2.37
N PHE A 239 -23.66 3.30 -3.03
CA PHE A 239 -24.61 3.68 -4.07
C PHE A 239 -25.78 4.50 -3.52
N ASN A 240 -26.25 4.21 -2.31
CA ASN A 240 -27.27 5.01 -1.64
C ASN A 240 -26.79 6.45 -1.34
N LEU A 241 -25.49 6.64 -1.15
CA LEU A 241 -24.88 7.96 -0.95
C LEU A 241 -24.68 8.74 -2.25
N ILE A 242 -24.50 8.06 -3.39
CA ILE A 242 -24.39 8.67 -4.72
C ILE A 242 -25.78 9.18 -5.13
N SER A 243 -26.17 10.30 -4.57
CA SER A 243 -27.42 10.99 -4.85
C SER A 243 -27.15 12.40 -5.36
N LYS A 244 -28.10 12.93 -6.13
CA LYS A 244 -28.10 14.34 -6.55
C LYS A 244 -28.53 15.29 -5.43
N GLU A 245 -28.93 14.75 -4.28
CA GLU A 245 -29.32 15.53 -3.11
C GLU A 245 -28.10 16.27 -2.54
N ARG A 246 -28.23 17.59 -2.34
CA ARG A 246 -27.12 18.47 -1.95
C ARG A 246 -26.44 18.02 -0.65
N GLU A 247 -27.20 17.52 0.30
CA GLU A 247 -26.70 17.04 1.59
C GLU A 247 -25.84 15.78 1.49
N LEU A 248 -26.13 14.90 0.53
CA LEU A 248 -25.36 13.68 0.30
C LEU A 248 -24.17 13.94 -0.63
N SER A 249 -24.27 14.96 -1.49
CA SER A 249 -23.26 15.29 -2.48
C SER A 249 -21.88 15.63 -1.91
N GLN A 250 -21.81 16.05 -0.64
CA GLN A 250 -20.54 16.36 0.03
C GLN A 250 -19.60 15.16 0.15
N TRP A 251 -20.12 13.92 0.09
CA TRP A 251 -19.34 12.69 0.17
C TRP A 251 -19.04 12.06 -1.20
N ASN A 252 -19.58 12.63 -2.29
CA ASN A 252 -19.39 12.09 -3.63
C ASN A 252 -17.90 12.03 -4.02
N LEU A 253 -17.10 12.99 -3.57
CA LEU A 253 -15.65 13.00 -3.83
C LEU A 253 -14.95 11.80 -3.17
N ILE A 254 -15.23 11.53 -1.90
CA ILE A 254 -14.62 10.40 -1.17
C ILE A 254 -15.04 9.07 -1.82
N ILE A 255 -16.31 8.96 -2.22
CA ILE A 255 -16.81 7.76 -2.91
C ILE A 255 -16.13 7.59 -4.28
N GLN A 256 -15.93 8.68 -5.01
CA GLN A 256 -15.18 8.66 -6.27
C GLN A 256 -13.72 8.22 -6.04
N GLU A 257 -13.06 8.67 -4.97
CA GLU A 257 -11.71 8.22 -4.60
C GLU A 257 -11.68 6.72 -4.27
N ILE A 258 -12.69 6.21 -3.56
CA ILE A 258 -12.84 4.76 -3.29
C ILE A 258 -12.89 3.99 -4.62
N PHE A 259 -13.80 4.36 -5.53
CA PHE A 259 -13.92 3.67 -6.82
C PHE A 259 -12.68 3.84 -7.69
N TYR A 260 -12.04 5.02 -7.66
CA TYR A 260 -10.77 5.24 -8.32
C TYR A 260 -9.71 4.24 -7.85
N HIS A 261 -9.52 4.07 -6.55
CA HIS A 261 -8.55 3.10 -6.03
C HIS A 261 -8.93 1.63 -6.31
N ILE A 262 -10.22 1.30 -6.44
CA ILE A 262 -10.64 -0.05 -6.88
C ILE A 262 -10.22 -0.30 -8.33
N PHE A 263 -10.42 0.67 -9.23
CA PHE A 263 -10.27 0.49 -10.67
C PHE A 263 -8.94 0.99 -11.26
N TYR A 264 -8.08 1.67 -10.48
CA TYR A 264 -6.88 2.37 -10.98
C TYR A 264 -5.94 1.51 -11.84
N ASN A 265 -5.79 0.22 -11.51
CA ASN A 265 -4.90 -0.71 -12.22
C ASN A 265 -5.65 -1.69 -13.14
N MET A 266 -6.92 -1.43 -13.46
CA MET A 266 -7.74 -2.32 -14.29
C MET A 266 -7.94 -1.70 -15.68
N ASP A 267 -7.74 -2.51 -16.73
CA ASP A 267 -8.17 -2.12 -18.07
C ASP A 267 -9.70 -2.26 -18.15
N PRO A 268 -10.45 -1.23 -18.55
CA PRO A 268 -11.89 -1.32 -18.76
C PRO A 268 -12.29 -2.46 -19.71
N SER A 269 -11.42 -2.82 -20.64
CA SER A 269 -11.62 -3.92 -21.59
C SER A 269 -11.71 -5.28 -20.88
N ASP A 270 -11.05 -5.44 -19.75
CA ASP A 270 -11.03 -6.69 -18.99
C ASP A 270 -12.31 -6.87 -18.16
N LEU A 271 -13.00 -5.78 -17.81
CA LEU A 271 -14.28 -5.82 -17.11
C LEU A 271 -15.46 -6.28 -18.00
N ILE A 272 -15.34 -6.12 -19.32
CA ILE A 272 -16.43 -6.38 -20.28
C ILE A 272 -16.40 -7.81 -20.81
N LYS A 273 -15.23 -8.46 -20.79
CA LYS A 273 -15.05 -9.81 -21.34
C LYS A 273 -15.70 -10.85 -20.42
N ASP A 274 -16.29 -11.88 -21.02
CA ASP A 274 -16.71 -13.05 -20.26
C ASP A 274 -15.45 -13.79 -19.76
N PRO A 275 -15.29 -13.97 -18.43
CA PRO A 275 -14.10 -14.60 -17.86
C PRO A 275 -13.86 -16.02 -18.39
N LYS A 276 -14.92 -16.75 -18.76
CA LYS A 276 -14.80 -18.11 -19.33
C LYS A 276 -14.19 -18.06 -20.73
N VAL A 277 -14.72 -17.17 -21.57
CA VAL A 277 -14.25 -17.01 -22.95
C VAL A 277 -12.80 -16.49 -22.96
N GLU A 278 -12.48 -15.56 -22.07
CA GLU A 278 -11.12 -15.05 -21.92
C GLU A 278 -10.15 -16.12 -21.43
N ALA A 279 -10.52 -16.90 -20.41
CA ALA A 279 -9.69 -18.00 -19.91
C ALA A 279 -9.42 -19.04 -21.00
N GLU A 280 -10.43 -19.41 -21.79
CA GLU A 280 -10.25 -20.34 -22.92
C GLU A 280 -9.34 -19.76 -24.00
N ASN A 281 -9.51 -18.49 -24.37
CA ASN A 281 -8.68 -17.83 -25.39
C ASN A 281 -7.23 -17.69 -24.90
N ARG A 282 -7.03 -17.34 -23.63
CA ARG A 282 -5.70 -17.27 -23.01
C ARG A 282 -5.06 -18.66 -22.93
N ALA A 283 -5.81 -19.69 -22.56
CA ALA A 283 -5.33 -21.08 -22.54
C ALA A 283 -4.94 -21.56 -23.94
N LYS A 284 -5.75 -21.28 -24.97
CA LYS A 284 -5.44 -21.60 -26.37
C LYS A 284 -4.17 -20.87 -26.83
N LYS A 285 -4.03 -19.58 -26.51
CA LYS A 285 -2.85 -18.78 -26.84
C LYS A 285 -1.59 -19.33 -26.18
N LEU A 286 -1.64 -19.59 -24.87
CA LEU A 286 -0.52 -20.15 -24.12
C LEU A 286 -0.16 -21.56 -24.60
N LEU A 287 -1.16 -22.39 -24.91
CA LEU A 287 -0.94 -23.72 -25.48
C LEU A 287 -0.23 -23.62 -26.83
N ASN A 288 -0.67 -22.73 -27.71
CA ASN A 288 -0.02 -22.51 -29.01
C ASN A 288 1.41 -21.99 -28.85
N GLU A 289 1.66 -21.08 -27.91
CA GLU A 289 3.01 -20.62 -27.59
C GLU A 289 3.92 -21.75 -27.08
N GLU A 290 3.41 -22.61 -26.19
CA GLU A 290 4.15 -23.76 -25.70
C GLU A 290 4.38 -24.81 -26.79
N LEU A 291 3.41 -25.06 -27.66
CA LEU A 291 3.57 -25.94 -28.82
C LEU A 291 4.61 -25.40 -29.79
N ASN A 292 4.58 -24.10 -30.07
CA ASN A 292 5.58 -23.44 -30.93
C ASN A 292 6.99 -23.51 -30.32
N LYS A 293 7.13 -23.29 -29.01
CA LYS A 293 8.41 -23.46 -28.30
C LYS A 293 8.87 -24.92 -28.32
N LYS A 294 7.97 -25.88 -28.13
CA LYS A 294 8.27 -27.32 -28.19
C LYS A 294 8.69 -27.74 -29.59
N ALA A 295 7.98 -27.32 -30.64
CA ALA A 295 8.35 -27.57 -32.03
C ALA A 295 9.74 -27.00 -32.35
N ALA A 296 10.04 -25.77 -31.91
CA ALA A 296 11.36 -25.18 -32.06
C ALA A 296 12.46 -25.99 -31.33
N LYS A 297 12.16 -26.58 -30.16
CA LYS A 297 13.08 -27.45 -29.41
C LYS A 297 13.25 -28.84 -30.04
N LEU A 298 12.18 -29.46 -30.53
CA LEU A 298 12.23 -30.79 -31.16
C LEU A 298 13.10 -30.84 -32.42
N THR A 299 13.21 -29.73 -33.14
CA THR A 299 14.13 -29.63 -34.28
C THR A 299 15.61 -29.61 -33.87
N ARG A 300 15.94 -29.46 -32.58
CA ARG A 300 17.33 -29.47 -32.09
C ARG A 300 17.73 -30.89 -31.73
N ASN A 301 18.71 -31.44 -32.44
CA ASN A 301 19.32 -32.71 -32.08
C ASN A 301 20.27 -32.48 -30.89
N THR A 302 20.01 -33.13 -29.76
CA THR A 302 20.84 -33.02 -28.54
C THR A 302 22.20 -33.68 -28.69
N HIS A 303 22.33 -34.65 -29.61
CA HIS A 303 23.57 -35.36 -29.95
C HIS A 303 24.15 -34.87 -31.27
N TYR A 304 24.03 -33.56 -31.53
CA TYR A 304 24.60 -32.95 -32.71
C TYR A 304 26.12 -32.79 -32.57
N ASN A 305 26.89 -33.59 -33.32
CA ASN A 305 28.36 -33.61 -33.25
C ASN A 305 29.05 -32.85 -34.39
N GLY A 306 28.30 -32.16 -35.26
CA GLY A 306 28.92 -31.45 -36.38
C GLY A 306 29.58 -30.13 -35.98
N THR A 307 30.57 -29.74 -36.77
CA THR A 307 31.46 -28.61 -36.52
C THR A 307 31.35 -27.61 -37.67
N TYR A 308 31.21 -26.32 -37.38
CA TYR A 308 31.08 -25.28 -38.41
C TYR A 308 32.11 -24.17 -38.25
N TRP A 309 32.66 -23.72 -39.37
CA TRP A 309 33.46 -22.52 -39.45
C TRP A 309 32.56 -21.33 -39.78
N VAL A 310 32.45 -20.38 -38.85
CA VAL A 310 31.73 -19.12 -39.03
C VAL A 310 32.76 -18.02 -39.27
N ASN A 311 32.76 -17.46 -40.47
CA ASN A 311 33.63 -16.33 -40.82
C ASN A 311 32.94 -15.02 -40.40
N VAL A 312 33.55 -14.34 -39.43
CA VAL A 312 33.20 -12.97 -39.02
C VAL A 312 34.32 -12.07 -39.57
N PRO A 313 34.04 -10.86 -40.07
CA PRO A 313 35.07 -10.01 -40.66
C PRO A 313 36.33 -9.92 -39.78
N GLY A 314 37.43 -10.50 -40.28
CA GLY A 314 38.74 -10.53 -39.62
C GLY A 314 39.04 -11.74 -38.72
N LYS A 315 38.11 -12.68 -38.49
CA LYS A 315 38.37 -13.89 -37.67
C LYS A 315 37.40 -15.05 -37.94
N GLU A 316 37.95 -16.25 -38.04
CA GLU A 316 37.17 -17.49 -38.15
C GLU A 316 36.95 -18.12 -36.77
N TYR A 317 35.70 -18.54 -36.51
CA TYR A 317 35.31 -19.21 -35.27
C TYR A 317 34.79 -20.60 -35.57
N THR A 318 35.25 -21.59 -34.80
CA THR A 318 34.71 -22.95 -34.86
C THR A 318 33.56 -23.09 -33.85
N VAL A 319 32.38 -23.48 -34.34
CA VAL A 319 31.14 -23.57 -33.55
C VAL A 319 30.53 -24.96 -33.67
N HIS A 320 30.31 -25.60 -32.52
CA HIS A 320 29.70 -26.93 -32.39
C HIS A 320 28.21 -26.83 -32.04
N LYS A 321 27.44 -26.01 -32.77
CA LYS A 321 26.00 -25.81 -32.53
C LYS A 321 25.23 -25.88 -33.84
N GLN A 322 24.14 -26.63 -33.84
CA GLN A 322 23.23 -26.77 -34.98
C GLN A 322 22.63 -25.42 -35.43
N ASP A 323 22.53 -24.44 -34.52
CA ASP A 323 22.08 -23.08 -34.82
C ASP A 323 22.98 -22.36 -35.85
N ALA A 324 24.26 -22.77 -36.00
CA ALA A 324 25.16 -22.22 -37.01
C ALA A 324 24.75 -22.58 -38.45
N ILE A 325 24.06 -23.71 -38.66
CA ILE A 325 23.56 -24.17 -39.97
C ILE A 325 22.37 -23.33 -40.42
N ARG A 326 21.55 -22.90 -39.46
CA ARG A 326 20.25 -22.24 -39.73
C ARG A 326 20.39 -20.75 -40.08
N GLY A 327 21.58 -20.31 -40.47
CA GLY A 327 21.88 -18.90 -40.72
C GLY A 327 22.01 -18.05 -39.44
N LEU A 328 22.04 -18.66 -38.25
CA LEU A 328 22.21 -17.97 -36.96
C LEU A 328 23.63 -18.08 -36.41
N GLY A 329 24.64 -18.09 -37.29
CA GLY A 329 26.06 -18.24 -36.93
C GLY A 329 26.53 -17.24 -35.87
N VAL A 330 26.14 -15.97 -36.00
CA VAL A 330 26.51 -14.91 -35.04
C VAL A 330 25.94 -15.18 -33.64
N LYS A 331 24.66 -15.56 -33.53
CA LYS A 331 24.04 -15.93 -32.24
C LYS A 331 24.69 -17.17 -31.63
N ALA A 332 25.12 -18.11 -32.47
CA ALA A 332 25.79 -19.33 -32.04
C ALA A 332 27.19 -19.04 -31.46
N VAL A 333 27.93 -18.10 -32.06
CA VAL A 333 29.21 -17.58 -31.54
C VAL A 333 29.01 -16.82 -30.23
N ASP A 334 28.02 -15.92 -30.16
CA ASP A 334 27.72 -15.17 -28.93
C ASP A 334 27.34 -16.07 -27.76
N ALA A 335 26.61 -17.15 -28.03
CA ALA A 335 26.21 -18.11 -27.00
C ALA A 335 27.37 -18.99 -26.47
N ILE A 336 28.60 -18.84 -26.99
CA ILE A 336 29.83 -19.51 -26.50
C ILE A 336 30.65 -18.58 -25.59
N LYS A 337 30.36 -17.27 -25.59
CA LYS A 337 31.06 -16.30 -24.74
C LYS A 337 30.89 -16.68 -23.26
N LYS A 338 32.01 -16.80 -22.54
CA LYS A 338 32.04 -17.13 -21.10
C LYS A 338 31.59 -15.93 -20.25
N GLU A 339 31.92 -14.73 -20.69
CA GLU A 339 31.49 -13.49 -20.05
C GLU A 339 30.16 -13.06 -20.65
N LYS A 340 29.13 -13.02 -19.79
CA LYS A 340 27.89 -12.35 -20.11
C LYS A 340 27.98 -10.94 -19.52
N PRO A 341 27.56 -9.90 -20.26
CA PRO A 341 27.49 -8.56 -19.68
C PRO A 341 26.60 -8.63 -18.43
N MET A 342 27.07 -7.99 -17.36
CA MET A 342 26.28 -7.82 -16.14
C MET A 342 24.97 -7.13 -16.54
N ARG A 343 23.84 -7.80 -16.29
CA ARG A 343 22.54 -7.17 -16.50
C ARG A 343 22.43 -6.08 -15.44
N THR A 344 22.67 -4.84 -15.82
CA THR A 344 22.16 -3.73 -15.04
C THR A 344 20.64 -3.88 -15.00
N PRO A 345 19.97 -3.76 -13.83
CA PRO A 345 18.54 -3.53 -13.85
C PRO A 345 18.28 -2.34 -14.78
N PRO A 346 17.15 -2.29 -15.50
CA PRO A 346 16.83 -1.10 -16.27
C PRO A 346 16.89 0.06 -15.30
N THR A 347 17.94 0.88 -15.40
CA THR A 347 17.97 2.18 -14.76
C THR A 347 16.75 2.86 -15.30
N VAL A 348 15.77 3.06 -14.42
CA VAL A 348 14.63 3.88 -14.75
C VAL A 348 15.19 5.30 -14.85
N CYS A 349 15.77 5.63 -16.00
CA CYS A 349 16.08 6.99 -16.38
C CYS A 349 14.73 7.67 -16.68
N LEU A 350 13.96 7.93 -15.62
CA LEU A 350 12.70 8.68 -15.65
C LEU A 350 12.91 10.13 -16.09
N GLY A 351 14.16 10.62 -16.10
CA GLY A 351 14.49 11.99 -16.48
C GLY A 351 14.61 12.28 -17.99
N THR A 352 14.95 11.32 -18.85
CA THR A 352 15.25 11.66 -20.27
C THR A 352 14.14 11.27 -21.24
N TRP A 353 13.36 10.22 -20.95
CA TRP A 353 12.27 9.78 -21.81
C TRP A 353 11.02 10.68 -21.70
N TRP A 354 10.79 11.28 -20.55
CA TRP A 354 9.66 12.18 -20.34
C TRP A 354 9.85 13.51 -21.08
N PHE A 355 11.05 14.10 -21.01
CA PHE A 355 11.41 15.28 -21.79
C PHE A 355 11.39 15.02 -23.30
N ALA A 356 11.85 13.86 -23.76
CA ALA A 356 11.77 13.51 -25.19
C ALA A 356 10.31 13.38 -25.68
N ARG A 357 9.42 12.81 -24.87
CA ARG A 357 7.98 12.73 -25.21
C ARG A 357 7.29 14.09 -25.19
N ILE A 358 7.62 14.95 -24.22
CA ILE A 358 7.07 16.32 -24.16
C ILE A 358 7.58 17.15 -25.34
N LEU A 359 8.86 17.05 -25.71
CA LEU A 359 9.41 17.72 -26.89
C LEU A 359 8.76 17.25 -28.19
N ILE A 360 8.47 15.95 -28.33
CA ILE A 360 7.75 15.40 -29.50
C ILE A 360 6.29 15.89 -29.54
N ILE A 361 5.63 16.04 -28.39
CA ILE A 361 4.25 16.55 -28.30
C ILE A 361 4.22 18.05 -28.63
N ILE A 362 5.14 18.84 -28.07
CA ILE A 362 5.25 20.29 -28.34
C ILE A 362 5.60 20.55 -29.82
N TYR A 363 6.51 19.76 -30.40
CA TYR A 363 6.87 19.86 -31.82
C TYR A 363 5.71 19.51 -32.76
N ASN A 364 4.89 18.50 -32.42
CA ASN A 364 3.74 18.14 -33.23
C ASN A 364 2.57 19.14 -33.11
N ILE A 365 2.45 19.84 -31.98
CA ILE A 365 1.45 20.91 -31.80
C ILE A 365 1.86 22.17 -32.58
N THR A 366 3.16 22.51 -32.62
CA THR A 366 3.67 23.68 -33.35
C THR A 366 3.70 23.52 -34.88
N GLN A 367 3.52 22.30 -35.41
CA GLN A 367 3.39 22.05 -36.86
C GLN A 367 1.93 22.01 -37.33
N LYS A 368 0.95 22.12 -36.42
CA LYS A 368 -0.50 22.08 -36.72
C LYS A 368 -1.24 23.40 -36.39
N CYS A 369 -0.52 24.42 -35.96
CA CYS A 369 -0.92 25.82 -36.00
C CYS A 369 -0.06 26.52 -37.04
#